data_AF-A0A351SCV0-F1
#
_entry.id   AF-A0A351SCV0-F1
#
_cell.length_a   1.000
_cell.length_b   1.000
_cell.length_c   1.000
_cell.angle_alpha   90.00
_cell.angle_beta   90.00
_cell.angle_gamma   90.00
#
_symmetry.space_group_name_H-M   'P 1'
#
loop_
_entity.id
_entity.type
_entity.pdbx_description
1 polymer ?
#
loop_
_entity_poly.entity_id
_entity_poly.type
_entity_poly.pdbx_seq_one_letter_code
_entity_poly.pdbx_strand_id
1 'polypeptide(L)'
;QSLFINHKDQRYLGHNPLGALMVFLMLLLLVIQAVSGLFSSDDIFTDGPLVRKVSGDLSDFFTGVHHTNIILLVIAIIVHICANLAYWLFKKENLIAPMIHGRKEKTGAEDWVPQTQAKPVWLALICFAISALIVFYIVEIY
;
A
#
# COMPACT_ATOMS: atom_id res chain seq x y z
N GLN A 1 -12.55 -36.63 33.98
CA GLN A 1 -13.47 -35.48 33.85
C GLN A 1 -12.70 -34.36 33.17
N SER A 2 -13.15 -34.01 31.95
CA SER A 2 -12.81 -32.82 31.15
C SER A 2 -11.34 -32.42 30.96
N LEU A 3 -10.73 -32.98 29.92
CA LEU A 3 -9.59 -32.42 29.22
C LEU A 3 -10.08 -31.18 28.43
N PHE A 4 -10.20 -30.03 29.10
CA PHE A 4 -10.54 -28.77 28.44
C PHE A 4 -9.34 -28.36 27.58
N ILE A 5 -9.41 -28.69 26.28
CA ILE A 5 -8.59 -28.07 25.25
C ILE A 5 -8.95 -26.59 25.28
N ASN A 6 -8.12 -25.81 25.97
CA ASN A 6 -8.17 -24.37 25.98
C ASN A 6 -7.75 -23.94 24.57
N HIS A 7 -8.72 -23.85 23.66
CA HIS A 7 -8.58 -23.11 22.41
C HIS A 7 -8.36 -21.66 22.84
N LYS A 8 -7.12 -21.33 23.20
CA LYS A 8 -6.66 -19.95 23.22
C LYS A 8 -6.79 -19.53 21.77
N ASP A 9 -7.93 -18.93 21.43
CA ASP A 9 -8.08 -18.14 20.22
C ASP A 9 -6.86 -17.23 20.20
N GLN A 10 -5.89 -17.58 19.35
CA GLN A 10 -4.69 -16.80 19.13
C GLN A 10 -5.20 -15.49 18.54
N ARG A 11 -5.51 -14.54 19.42
CA ARG A 11 -5.87 -13.16 19.07
C ARG A 11 -4.59 -12.59 18.50
N TYR A 12 -4.38 -12.77 17.20
CA TYR A 12 -3.24 -12.23 16.49
C TYR A 12 -3.26 -10.72 16.65
N LEU A 13 -2.43 -10.24 17.58
CA LEU A 13 -2.27 -8.83 17.90
C LEU A 13 -1.61 -8.04 16.77
N GLY A 14 -0.99 -8.73 15.82
CA GLY A 14 -0.47 -8.19 14.58
C GLY A 14 -1.20 -8.77 13.38
N HIS A 15 -1.84 -7.88 12.62
CA HIS A 15 -2.49 -8.07 11.32
C HIS A 15 -3.47 -9.25 11.21
N ASN A 16 -4.73 -8.91 10.94
CA ASN A 16 -5.56 -9.78 10.10
C ASN A 16 -4.69 -10.19 8.89
N PRO A 17 -4.32 -11.48 8.72
CA PRO A 17 -3.40 -11.90 7.66
C PRO A 17 -3.91 -11.48 6.27
N LEU A 18 -5.24 -11.41 6.14
CA LEU A 18 -5.93 -10.88 4.98
C LEU A 18 -5.66 -9.38 4.75
N GLY A 19 -5.57 -8.59 5.81
CA GLY A 19 -5.24 -7.16 5.75
C GLY A 19 -3.78 -6.90 5.35
N ALA A 20 -2.84 -7.71 5.82
CA ALA A 20 -1.44 -7.62 5.38
C ALA A 20 -1.30 -7.94 3.89
N LEU A 21 -1.94 -9.03 3.42
CA LEU A 21 -2.00 -9.39 2.01
C LEU A 21 -2.56 -8.24 1.15
N MET A 22 -3.59 -7.56 1.65
CA MET A 22 -4.22 -6.45 0.95
C MET A 22 -3.28 -5.25 0.76
N VAL A 23 -2.46 -4.94 1.77
CA VAL A 23 -1.45 -3.88 1.65
C VAL A 23 -0.40 -4.24 0.60
N PHE A 24 0.12 -5.47 0.61
CA PHE A 24 1.05 -5.92 -0.42
C PHE A 24 0.44 -5.88 -1.83
N LEU A 25 -0.82 -6.29 -1.97
CA LEU A 25 -1.55 -6.19 -3.23
C LEU A 25 -1.66 -4.75 -3.71
N MET A 26 -2.07 -3.82 -2.85
CA MET A 26 -2.20 -2.40 -3.21
C MET A 26 -0.84 -1.78 -3.57
N LEU A 27 0.23 -2.10 -2.84
CA LEU A 27 1.58 -1.63 -3.16
C LEU A 27 2.05 -2.15 -4.52
N LEU A 28 1.79 -3.43 -4.82
CA LEU A 28 2.10 -4.01 -6.12
C LEU A 28 1.35 -3.30 -7.25
N LEU A 29 0.04 -3.13 -7.10
CA LEU A 29 -0.80 -2.41 -8.07
C LEU A 29 -0.32 -0.97 -8.25
N LEU A 30 0.10 -0.30 -7.17
CA LEU A 30 0.62 1.07 -7.24
C LEU A 30 1.97 1.14 -7.99
N VAL A 31 2.86 0.18 -7.78
CA VAL A 31 4.11 0.07 -8.55
C VAL A 31 3.82 -0.16 -10.04
N ILE A 32 2.89 -1.09 -10.35
CA ILE A 32 2.47 -1.33 -11.73
C ILE A 32 1.90 -0.06 -12.35
N GLN A 33 1.05 0.68 -11.64
CA GLN A 33 0.47 1.95 -12.12
C GLN A 33 1.54 2.98 -12.44
N ALA A 34 2.51 3.14 -11.53
CA ALA A 34 3.59 4.11 -11.69
C ALA A 34 4.50 3.74 -12.86
N VAL A 35 4.90 2.47 -12.97
CA VAL A 35 5.77 2.00 -14.05
C VAL A 35 5.06 2.09 -15.39
N SER A 36 3.81 1.65 -15.51
CA SER A 36 3.07 1.74 -16.77
C SER A 36 2.85 3.19 -17.19
N GLY A 37 2.58 4.09 -16.24
CA GLY A 37 2.41 5.52 -16.50
C GLY A 37 3.66 6.21 -17.05
N LEU A 38 4.86 5.73 -16.68
CA LEU A 38 6.12 6.26 -17.23
C LEU A 38 6.26 6.05 -18.74
N PHE A 39 5.62 5.01 -19.29
CA PHE A 39 5.69 4.61 -20.70
C PHE A 39 4.36 4.78 -21.44
N SER A 40 3.33 5.36 -20.81
CA SER A 40 2.00 5.54 -21.38
C SER A 40 1.91 6.84 -22.17
N SER A 41 1.25 6.80 -23.33
CA SER A 41 0.84 7.96 -24.13
C SER A 41 -0.68 8.12 -24.03
N ASP A 42 -1.15 9.35 -23.86
CA ASP A 42 -2.59 9.71 -23.93
C ASP A 42 -2.93 10.35 -25.30
N ASP A 43 -2.02 10.24 -26.27
CA ASP A 43 -2.06 10.66 -27.69
C ASP A 43 -2.40 12.13 -27.99
N ILE A 44 -2.75 12.91 -26.98
CA ILE A 44 -3.25 14.27 -27.13
C ILE A 44 -2.36 15.28 -26.39
N PHE A 45 -2.26 15.20 -25.06
CA PHE A 45 -1.56 16.23 -24.25
C PHE A 45 -0.70 15.70 -23.10
N THR A 46 -0.75 14.39 -22.81
CA THR A 46 -0.10 13.84 -21.61
C THR A 46 0.66 12.57 -21.97
N ASP A 47 1.99 12.67 -22.04
CA ASP A 47 2.86 11.53 -22.28
C ASP A 47 3.74 11.27 -21.06
N GLY A 48 4.00 9.99 -20.81
CA GLY A 48 5.00 9.57 -19.86
C GLY A 48 6.42 9.97 -20.31
N PRO A 49 7.32 10.34 -19.39
CA PRO A 49 8.67 10.83 -19.72
C PRO A 49 9.51 9.79 -20.48
N LEU A 50 9.18 8.51 -20.39
CA LEU A 50 9.94 7.42 -21.03
C LEU A 50 9.27 6.87 -22.30
N VAL A 51 8.13 7.43 -22.75
CA VAL A 51 7.42 7.02 -23.99
C VAL A 51 8.35 7.03 -25.20
N ARG A 52 9.19 8.06 -25.34
CA ARG A 52 10.10 8.23 -26.48
C ARG A 52 11.20 7.17 -26.57
N LYS A 53 11.36 6.33 -25.53
CA LYS A 53 12.38 5.26 -25.48
C LYS A 53 11.84 3.88 -25.87
N VAL A 54 10.53 3.74 -26.05
CA VAL A 54 9.88 2.47 -26.39
C VAL A 54 9.22 2.56 -27.77
N SER A 55 8.92 1.40 -28.37
CA SER A 55 8.13 1.35 -29.61
C SER A 55 6.66 1.69 -29.34
N GLY A 56 5.94 2.16 -30.37
CA GLY A 56 4.50 2.46 -30.28
C GLY A 56 3.69 1.30 -29.71
N ASP A 57 3.87 0.09 -30.25
CA ASP A 57 3.18 -1.12 -29.76
C ASP A 57 3.39 -1.39 -28.26
N LEU A 58 4.58 -1.06 -27.74
CA LEU A 58 4.91 -1.27 -26.32
C LEU A 58 4.32 -0.15 -25.46
N SER A 59 4.33 1.09 -25.95
CA SER A 59 3.63 2.22 -25.35
C SER A 59 2.13 1.93 -25.21
N ASP A 60 1.49 1.48 -26.29
CA ASP A 60 0.06 1.13 -26.30
C ASP A 60 -0.29 0.02 -25.31
N PHE A 61 0.59 -0.98 -25.19
CA PHE A 61 0.45 -2.01 -24.17
C PHE A 61 0.52 -1.43 -22.75
N PHE A 62 1.50 -0.56 -22.47
CA PHE A 62 1.60 0.09 -21.16
C PHE A 62 0.41 1.01 -20.87
N THR A 63 -0.10 1.74 -21.86
CA THR A 63 -1.32 2.54 -21.75
C THR A 63 -2.51 1.66 -21.37
N GLY A 64 -2.72 0.52 -22.06
CA GLY A 64 -3.78 -0.42 -21.73
C GLY A 64 -3.68 -1.00 -20.31
N VAL A 65 -2.46 -1.33 -19.88
CA VAL A 65 -2.18 -1.77 -18.51
C VAL A 65 -2.47 -0.63 -17.51
N HIS A 66 -2.07 0.61 -17.81
CA HIS A 66 -2.28 1.78 -16.95
C HIS A 66 -3.77 2.04 -16.70
N HIS A 67 -4.61 1.99 -17.73
CA HIS A 67 -6.06 2.18 -17.58
C HIS A 67 -6.75 1.03 -16.85
N THR A 68 -6.33 -0.22 -17.11
CA THR A 68 -6.96 -1.38 -16.46
C THR A 68 -6.55 -1.45 -14.99
N ASN A 69 -5.28 -1.18 -14.69
CA ASN A 69 -4.73 -1.32 -13.35
C ASN A 69 -5.28 -0.26 -12.38
N ILE A 70 -5.59 0.96 -12.83
CA ILE A 70 -6.20 1.97 -11.96
C ILE A 70 -7.59 1.53 -11.47
N ILE A 71 -8.38 0.86 -12.32
CA ILE A 71 -9.69 0.33 -11.95
C ILE A 71 -9.51 -0.74 -10.85
N LEU A 72 -8.57 -1.66 -11.04
CA LEU A 72 -8.25 -2.69 -10.05
C LEU A 72 -7.76 -2.09 -8.73
N LEU A 73 -6.90 -1.09 -8.79
CA LEU A 73 -6.37 -0.38 -7.62
C LEU A 73 -7.48 0.34 -6.85
N VAL A 74 -8.40 1.02 -7.54
CA VAL A 74 -9.55 1.68 -6.92
C VAL A 74 -10.47 0.67 -6.25
N ILE A 75 -10.79 -0.44 -6.91
CA ILE A 75 -11.59 -1.54 -6.32
C ILE A 75 -10.90 -2.06 -5.06
N ALA A 76 -9.59 -2.30 -5.13
CA ALA A 76 -8.80 -2.76 -3.99
C ALA A 76 -8.88 -1.78 -2.81
N ILE A 77 -8.72 -0.48 -3.06
CA ILE A 77 -8.83 0.56 -2.03
C ILE A 77 -10.22 0.56 -1.39
N ILE A 78 -11.29 0.52 -2.19
CA ILE A 78 -12.67 0.50 -1.69
C ILE A 78 -12.90 -0.73 -0.80
N VAL A 79 -12.50 -1.91 -1.27
CA VAL A 79 -12.61 -3.16 -0.49
C VAL A 79 -11.84 -3.06 0.82
N HIS A 80 -10.63 -2.50 0.80
CA HIS A 80 -9.82 -2.31 2.00
C HIS A 80 -10.49 -1.39 3.02
N ILE A 81 -11.02 -0.23 2.57
CA ILE A 81 -11.73 0.71 3.44
C ILE A 81 -12.98 0.06 4.03
N CYS A 82 -13.79 -0.61 3.20
CA CYS A 82 -14.99 -1.32 3.64
C CYS A 82 -14.65 -2.40 4.68
N ALA A 83 -13.57 -3.16 4.48
CA ALA A 83 -13.12 -4.17 5.43
C ALA A 83 -12.72 -3.56 6.78
N ASN A 84 -12.00 -2.45 6.78
CA ASN A 84 -11.62 -1.75 8.01
C ASN A 84 -12.83 -1.17 8.74
N LEU A 85 -13.79 -0.58 8.01
CA LEU A 85 -15.04 -0.06 8.58
C LEU A 85 -15.90 -1.18 9.17
N ALA A 86 -16.04 -2.30 8.45
CA ALA A 86 -16.75 -3.48 8.95
C ALA A 86 -16.09 -4.02 10.22
N TYR A 87 -14.76 -4.08 10.26
CA TYR A 87 -14.04 -4.51 11.46
C TYR A 87 -14.30 -3.58 12.65
N TRP A 88 -14.28 -2.27 12.41
CA TRP A 88 -14.59 -1.28 13.43
C TRP A 88 -16.03 -1.41 13.95
N LEU A 89 -17.01 -1.62 13.06
CA LEU A 89 -18.42 -1.70 13.43
C LEU A 89 -18.78 -3.03 14.13
N PHE A 90 -18.29 -4.16 13.63
CA PHE A 90 -18.64 -5.49 14.14
C PHE A 90 -17.77 -5.95 15.31
N LYS A 91 -16.46 -5.67 15.28
CA LYS A 91 -15.53 -6.08 16.35
C LYS A 91 -15.28 -4.99 17.39
N LYS A 92 -15.74 -3.75 17.17
CA LYS A 92 -15.49 -2.58 18.06
C LYS A 92 -14.00 -2.32 18.35
N GLU A 93 -13.11 -2.95 17.59
CA GLU A 93 -11.66 -2.73 17.67
C GLU A 93 -11.31 -1.65 16.65
N ASN A 94 -10.78 -0.52 17.14
CA ASN A 94 -10.41 0.60 16.29
C ASN A 94 -9.05 0.35 15.62
N LEU A 95 -9.09 -0.17 14.40
CA LEU A 95 -7.91 -0.37 13.55
C LEU A 95 -7.47 0.91 12.82
N ILE A 96 -8.29 1.96 12.82
CA ILE A 96 -8.03 3.22 12.13
C ILE A 96 -7.12 4.13 12.96
N ALA A 97 -7.35 4.21 14.28
CA ALA A 97 -6.55 5.05 15.17
C ALA A 97 -5.04 4.72 15.18
N PRO A 98 -4.62 3.43 15.16
CA PRO A 98 -3.22 3.06 15.00
C PRO A 98 -2.61 3.46 13.65
N MET A 99 -3.40 3.57 12.58
CA MET A 99 -2.91 4.02 11.27
C MET A 99 -2.59 5.52 11.27
N ILE A 100 -3.34 6.32 12.05
CA ILE A 100 -3.13 7.77 12.15
C ILE A 100 -1.98 8.10 13.10
N HIS A 101 -1.98 7.50 14.30
CA HIS A 101 -1.01 7.84 15.35
C HIS A 101 0.26 6.96 15.29
N GLY A 102 0.27 5.92 14.45
CA GLY A 102 1.34 4.92 14.40
C GLY A 102 1.47 4.08 15.69
N ARG A 103 0.52 4.19 16.60
CA ARG A 103 0.54 3.55 17.93
C ARG A 103 -0.73 2.76 18.14
N LYS A 104 -0.57 1.47 18.40
CA LYS A 104 -1.67 0.61 18.86
C LYS A 104 -1.71 0.67 20.38
N GLU A 105 -2.87 1.04 20.93
CA GLU A 105 -3.09 1.04 22.39
C GLU A 105 -3.11 -0.40 22.89
N LYS A 106 -2.44 -0.66 24.02
CA LYS A 106 -2.35 -2.01 24.62
C LYS A 106 -3.72 -2.38 25.20
N THR A 107 -4.30 -3.47 24.73
CA THR A 107 -5.56 -4.00 25.28
C THR A 107 -5.36 -5.46 25.67
N GLY A 108 -4.41 -5.69 26.59
CA GLY A 108 -4.16 -7.01 27.13
C GLY A 108 -2.76 -7.17 27.73
N ALA A 109 -2.64 -8.02 28.75
CA ALA A 109 -1.36 -8.39 29.35
C ALA A 109 -0.54 -9.36 28.46
N GLU A 110 -1.13 -9.90 27.39
CA GLU A 110 -0.50 -10.86 26.46
C GLU A 110 0.04 -10.19 25.17
N ASP A 111 0.01 -8.85 25.09
CA ASP A 111 0.38 -8.06 23.92
C ASP A 111 1.91 -7.90 23.80
N TRP A 112 2.63 -8.95 23.38
CA TRP A 112 4.05 -8.84 23.00
C TRP A 112 4.17 -8.09 21.68
N VAL A 113 4.60 -6.82 21.74
CA VAL A 113 5.00 -6.02 20.58
C VAL A 113 6.51 -5.80 20.69
N PRO A 114 7.32 -6.22 19.71
CA PRO A 114 8.72 -5.81 19.68
C PRO A 114 8.71 -4.27 19.61
N GLN A 115 9.36 -3.62 20.58
CA GLN A 115 9.49 -2.16 20.56
C GLN A 115 10.28 -1.78 19.31
N THR A 116 9.58 -1.45 18.24
CA THR A 116 10.20 -0.86 17.07
C THR A 116 10.62 0.54 17.49
N GLN A 117 11.92 0.73 17.67
CA GLN A 117 12.46 2.06 17.87
C GLN A 117 12.05 2.88 16.65
N ALA A 118 11.27 3.95 16.88
CA ALA A 118 10.90 4.87 15.83
C ALA A 118 12.21 5.35 15.16
N LYS A 119 12.39 5.01 13.89
CA LYS A 119 13.55 5.49 13.15
C LYS A 119 13.49 7.02 13.10
N PRO A 120 14.64 7.70 13.16
CA PRO A 120 14.65 9.14 13.27
C PRO A 120 14.11 9.78 11.97
N VAL A 121 13.32 10.84 12.11
CA VAL A 121 12.58 11.51 11.02
C VAL A 121 13.49 11.96 9.87
N TRP A 122 14.76 12.30 10.16
CA TRP A 122 15.72 12.66 9.12
C TRP A 122 15.97 11.55 8.09
N LEU A 123 15.85 10.27 8.49
CA LEU A 123 16.00 9.16 7.55
C LEU A 123 14.83 9.12 6.56
N ALA A 124 13.62 9.44 7.03
CA ALA A 124 12.45 9.59 6.15
C ALA A 124 12.60 10.79 5.21
N LEU A 125 13.15 11.91 5.70
CA LEU A 125 13.44 13.10 4.87
C LEU A 125 14.50 12.80 3.80
N ILE A 126 15.54 12.03 4.12
CA ILE A 126 16.54 11.61 3.14
C ILE A 126 15.90 10.71 2.07
N CYS A 127 15.13 9.70 2.47
CA CYS A 127 14.45 8.83 1.50
C CYS A 127 13.49 9.63 0.60
N PHE A 128 12.76 10.59 1.17
CA PHE A 128 11.89 11.48 0.41
C PHE A 128 12.67 12.36 -0.55
N ALA A 129 13.76 12.99 -0.11
CA ALA A 129 14.60 13.84 -0.94
C ALA A 129 15.24 13.05 -2.09
N ILE A 130 15.72 11.83 -1.84
CA ILE A 130 16.25 10.94 -2.88
C ILE A 130 15.17 10.57 -3.89
N SER A 131 13.98 10.18 -3.42
CA SER A 131 12.84 9.86 -4.29
C SER A 131 12.45 11.05 -5.18
N ALA A 132 12.33 12.24 -4.59
CA ALA A 132 12.00 13.48 -5.30
C ALA A 132 13.08 13.85 -6.33
N LEU A 133 14.36 13.70 -5.99
CA LEU A 133 15.48 13.92 -6.92
C LEU A 133 15.44 12.96 -8.11
N ILE A 134 15.17 11.68 -7.86
CA ILE A 134 15.05 10.67 -8.92
C ILE A 134 13.90 11.03 -9.87
N VAL A 135 12.73 11.37 -9.32
CA VAL A 135 11.57 11.78 -10.13
C VAL A 135 11.88 13.04 -10.91
N PHE A 136 12.45 14.07 -10.28
CA PHE A 136 12.84 15.31 -10.94
C PHE A 136 13.84 15.06 -12.08
N TYR A 137 14.86 14.24 -11.83
CA TYR A 137 15.83 13.87 -12.85
C TYR A 137 15.18 13.13 -14.03
N ILE A 138 14.27 12.19 -13.76
CA ILE A 138 13.58 11.44 -14.82
C ILE A 138 12.68 12.34 -15.65
N VAL A 139 12.00 13.32 -15.04
CA VAL A 139 11.03 14.19 -15.73
C VAL A 139 11.69 15.36 -16.46
N GLU A 140 12.76 15.94 -15.90
CA GLU A 140 13.39 17.14 -16.47
C GLU A 140 14.43 16.81 -17.56
N ILE A 141 15.13 15.67 -17.42
CA ILE A 141 16.28 15.34 -18.29
C ILE A 141 15.90 14.39 -19.43
N TYR A 142 14.79 13.65 -19.33
CA TYR A 142 14.33 12.71 -20.35
C TYR A 142 12.99 13.10 -20.96
#